data_AF-A0A942D2D1-F1
#
_entry.id   AF-A0A942D2D1-F1
#
_cell.length_a   1.000
_cell.length_b   1.000
_cell.length_c   1.000
_cell.angle_alpha   90.00
_cell.angle_beta   90.00
_cell.angle_gamma   90.00
#
_symmetry.space_group_name_H-M   'P 1'
#
loop_
_entity.id
_entity.type
_entity.pdbx_description
1 polymer ?
#
loop_
_entity_poly.entity_id
_entity_poly.type
_entity_poly.pdbx_seq_one_letter_code
_entity_poly.pdbx_strand_id
1 'polypeptide(L)'
;MGASTELPLVDHHCHGVVAADLDDAAFERWITESDRPPAPGTRNFETPLGLAIRAWCAPLLDLEPGVEAADYMERRRQLGQAETCRLLLAACGLERLLVDTGIAGAGLTDPDELAALAGVPAQEVVRIELVAEEVARAGADAAGFPHAFATALEAAAAPGAVGLKTIAAYRHGLALAPAPP
;
A
#
# COMPACT_ATOMS: atom_id res chain seq x y z
N MET A 1 -16.86 -24.94 -11.93
CA MET A 1 -15.80 -23.92 -11.73
C MET A 1 -14.89 -24.46 -10.66
N GLY A 2 -13.65 -24.81 -11.03
CA GLY A 2 -12.81 -25.74 -10.27
C GLY A 2 -11.90 -25.06 -9.24
N ALA A 3 -11.88 -25.62 -8.04
CA ALA A 3 -10.76 -25.83 -7.08
C ALA A 3 -9.70 -24.74 -6.79
N SER A 4 -9.74 -23.54 -7.38
CA SER A 4 -8.75 -22.47 -7.12
C SER A 4 -9.24 -21.43 -6.10
N THR A 5 -10.51 -21.44 -5.71
CA THR A 5 -11.14 -20.36 -4.92
C THR A 5 -11.08 -20.57 -3.40
N GLU A 6 -10.42 -21.62 -2.92
CA GLU A 6 -10.40 -21.98 -1.48
C GLU A 6 -9.01 -21.91 -0.84
N LEU A 7 -7.96 -21.60 -1.61
CA LEU A 7 -6.62 -21.45 -1.04
C LEU A 7 -6.50 -20.05 -0.41
N PRO A 8 -6.16 -19.95 0.88
CA PRO A 8 -5.88 -18.66 1.50
C PRO A 8 -4.70 -17.97 0.79
N LEU A 9 -4.82 -16.66 0.60
CA LEU A 9 -3.82 -15.84 -0.07
C LEU A 9 -2.87 -15.19 0.94
N VAL A 10 -1.58 -15.21 0.62
CA VAL A 10 -0.58 -14.37 1.29
C VAL A 10 -0.27 -13.20 0.37
N ASP A 11 -0.63 -11.99 0.79
CA ASP A 11 -0.19 -10.79 0.09
C ASP A 11 1.24 -10.48 0.54
N HIS A 12 2.20 -10.92 -0.27
CA HIS A 12 3.62 -10.84 0.06
C HIS A 12 4.20 -9.43 -0.10
N HIS A 13 3.44 -8.48 -0.65
CA HIS A 13 3.87 -7.10 -0.79
C HIS A 13 2.68 -6.16 -0.95
N CYS A 14 2.27 -5.58 0.17
CA CYS A 14 1.27 -4.53 0.20
C CYS A 14 1.78 -3.30 0.96
N HIS A 15 0.90 -2.31 1.07
CA HIS A 15 1.06 -1.17 1.95
C HIS A 15 -0.10 -1.12 2.94
N GLY A 16 0.01 -0.24 3.95
CA GLY A 16 -1.17 0.14 4.73
C GLY A 16 -2.25 0.77 3.85
N VAL A 17 -3.44 0.93 4.44
CA VAL A 17 -4.57 1.62 3.78
C VAL A 17 -4.82 2.94 4.49
N VAL A 18 -5.47 3.89 3.81
CA VAL A 18 -5.97 5.09 4.50
C VAL A 18 -7.28 4.73 5.21
N ALA A 19 -7.28 4.79 6.54
CA ALA A 19 -8.46 4.51 7.36
C ALA A 19 -9.32 5.75 7.67
N ALA A 20 -8.77 6.95 7.44
CA ALA A 20 -9.48 8.21 7.61
C ALA A 20 -10.38 8.51 6.40
N ASP A 21 -11.50 9.21 6.63
CA ASP A 21 -12.41 9.57 5.55
C ASP A 21 -11.74 10.44 4.47
N LEU A 22 -12.03 10.11 3.21
CA LEU A 22 -11.50 10.78 2.04
C LEU A 22 -12.63 11.50 1.29
N ASP A 23 -12.34 12.71 0.81
CA ASP A 23 -13.16 13.31 -0.24
C ASP A 23 -12.91 12.62 -1.60
N ASP A 24 -13.79 12.90 -2.56
CA ASP A 24 -13.71 12.36 -3.92
C ASP A 24 -12.34 12.57 -4.57
N ALA A 25 -11.78 13.78 -4.45
CA ALA A 25 -10.51 14.11 -5.09
C ALA A 25 -9.34 13.37 -4.44
N ALA A 26 -9.38 13.18 -3.11
CA ALA A 26 -8.39 12.44 -2.37
C ALA A 26 -8.45 10.95 -2.67
N PHE A 27 -9.65 10.36 -2.75
CA PHE A 27 -9.82 8.98 -3.18
C PHE A 27 -9.28 8.76 -4.60
N GLU A 28 -9.58 9.67 -5.53
CA GLU A 28 -9.12 9.52 -6.91
C GLU A 28 -7.60 9.54 -7.07
N ARG A 29 -6.88 10.25 -6.19
CA ARG A 29 -5.41 10.21 -6.18
C ARG A 29 -4.83 8.86 -5.76
N TRP A 30 -5.62 8.03 -5.06
CA TRP A 30 -5.22 6.69 -4.63
C TRP A 30 -5.48 5.59 -5.68
N ILE A 31 -6.17 5.92 -6.77
CA ILE A 31 -6.50 4.95 -7.83
C ILE A 31 -5.77 5.29 -9.14
N THR A 32 -4.60 5.90 -9.04
CA THR A 32 -3.70 6.20 -10.15
C THR A 32 -2.25 6.30 -9.67
N GLU A 33 -1.31 5.91 -10.53
CA GLU A 33 0.13 6.16 -10.34
C GLU A 33 0.60 7.44 -11.03
N SER A 34 -0.30 8.14 -11.73
CA SER A 34 0.01 9.37 -12.44
C SER A 34 0.21 10.52 -11.47
N ASP A 35 1.34 11.22 -11.60
CA ASP A 35 1.61 12.51 -10.95
C ASP A 35 0.88 13.69 -11.62
N ARG A 36 0.23 13.42 -12.76
CA ARG A 36 -0.55 14.39 -13.53
C ARG A 36 -2.04 14.21 -13.31
N PRO A 37 -2.82 15.30 -13.39
CA PRO A 37 -4.27 15.20 -13.36
C PRO A 37 -4.80 14.36 -14.54
N PRO A 38 -6.00 13.78 -14.41
CA PRO A 38 -6.68 13.13 -15.53
C PRO A 38 -6.89 14.12 -16.69
N ALA A 39 -7.09 13.60 -17.89
CA ALA A 39 -7.33 14.43 -19.07
C ALA A 39 -8.57 15.33 -18.84
N PRO A 40 -8.63 16.55 -19.42
CA PRO A 40 -9.76 17.45 -19.23
C PRO A 40 -11.10 16.77 -19.53
N GLY A 41 -12.03 16.83 -18.57
CA GLY A 41 -13.35 16.20 -18.68
C GLY A 41 -13.38 14.71 -18.31
N THR A 42 -12.29 14.15 -17.81
CA THR A 42 -12.21 12.77 -17.30
C THR A 42 -11.80 12.75 -15.82
N ARG A 43 -12.05 11.63 -15.15
CA ARG A 43 -11.67 11.30 -13.77
C ARG A 43 -10.76 10.06 -13.79
N ASN A 44 -10.19 9.71 -12.64
CA ASN A 44 -9.47 8.43 -12.52
C ASN A 44 -10.44 7.25 -12.49
N PHE A 45 -11.73 7.48 -12.24
CA PHE A 45 -12.77 6.46 -12.27
C PHE A 45 -13.08 5.88 -13.66
N GLU A 46 -12.72 6.56 -14.75
CA GLU A 46 -12.84 6.04 -16.12
C GLU A 46 -11.60 5.25 -16.57
N THR A 47 -10.55 5.15 -15.75
CA THR A 47 -9.41 4.27 -16.03
C THR A 47 -9.79 2.78 -15.84
N PRO A 48 -9.02 1.82 -16.39
CA PRO A 48 -9.25 0.41 -16.13
C PRO A 48 -9.32 0.05 -14.64
N LEU A 49 -8.50 0.68 -13.79
CA LEU A 49 -8.53 0.47 -12.34
C LEU A 49 -9.82 1.03 -11.72
N GLY A 50 -10.23 2.24 -12.10
CA GLY A 50 -11.48 2.85 -11.63
C GLY A 50 -12.72 2.04 -12.02
N LEU A 51 -12.74 1.49 -13.24
CA LEU A 51 -13.78 0.58 -13.72
C LEU A 51 -13.77 -0.74 -12.93
N ALA A 52 -12.59 -1.31 -12.67
CA ALA A 52 -12.46 -2.52 -11.87
C ALA A 52 -12.96 -2.31 -10.43
N ILE A 53 -12.59 -1.21 -9.77
CA ILE A 53 -13.08 -0.91 -8.42
C ILE A 53 -14.61 -0.91 -8.37
N ARG A 54 -15.27 -0.25 -9.31
CA ARG A 54 -16.74 -0.21 -9.34
C ARG A 54 -17.36 -1.55 -9.73
N ALA A 55 -16.68 -2.38 -10.53
CA ALA A 55 -17.17 -3.71 -10.88
C ALA A 55 -17.03 -4.72 -9.73
N TRP A 56 -15.91 -4.72 -9.01
CA TRP A 56 -15.56 -5.75 -8.03
C TRP A 56 -15.83 -5.34 -6.58
N CYS A 57 -15.60 -4.06 -6.22
CA CYS A 57 -15.76 -3.60 -4.85
C CYS A 57 -17.19 -3.12 -4.55
N ALA A 58 -17.90 -2.55 -5.53
CA ALA A 58 -19.26 -2.04 -5.29
C ALA A 58 -20.24 -3.13 -4.79
N PRO A 59 -20.23 -4.37 -5.32
CA PRO A 59 -21.09 -5.45 -4.80
C PRO A 59 -20.81 -5.84 -3.35
N LEU A 60 -19.57 -5.65 -2.88
CA LEU A 60 -19.19 -5.89 -1.48
C LEU A 60 -19.71 -4.80 -0.53
N LEU A 61 -20.23 -3.70 -1.08
CA LEU A 61 -20.81 -2.57 -0.35
C LEU A 61 -22.33 -2.44 -0.62
N ASP A 62 -22.98 -3.52 -1.05
CA ASP A 62 -24.40 -3.60 -1.39
C ASP A 62 -24.84 -2.69 -2.55
N LEU A 63 -23.98 -2.52 -3.55
CA LEU A 63 -24.28 -1.77 -4.78
C LEU A 63 -24.22 -2.67 -6.01
N GLU A 64 -24.88 -2.24 -7.10
CA GLU A 64 -24.78 -2.95 -8.38
C GLU A 64 -23.36 -2.89 -8.96
N PRO A 65 -22.87 -3.97 -9.60
CA PRO A 65 -21.57 -3.95 -10.28
C PRO A 65 -21.52 -2.85 -11.34
N GLY A 66 -20.48 -2.01 -11.29
CA GLY A 66 -20.27 -0.95 -12.27
C GLY A 66 -21.15 0.29 -12.09
N VAL A 67 -21.81 0.43 -10.92
CA VAL A 67 -22.54 1.64 -10.52
C VAL A 67 -21.74 2.92 -10.79
N GLU A 68 -22.42 4.05 -10.99
CA GLU A 68 -21.78 5.33 -11.21
C GLU A 68 -20.83 5.71 -10.07
N ALA A 69 -19.74 6.41 -10.40
CA ALA A 69 -18.70 6.75 -9.42
C ALA A 69 -19.24 7.59 -8.25
N ALA A 70 -20.20 8.47 -8.52
CA ALA A 70 -20.84 9.29 -7.49
C ALA A 70 -21.59 8.44 -6.45
N ASP A 71 -22.34 7.43 -6.89
CA ASP A 71 -23.10 6.53 -6.02
C ASP A 71 -22.16 5.63 -5.21
N TYR A 72 -21.08 5.14 -5.84
CA TYR A 72 -20.03 4.38 -5.14
C TYR A 72 -19.39 5.22 -4.01
N MET A 73 -19.00 6.46 -4.31
CA MET A 73 -18.40 7.36 -3.31
C MET A 73 -19.39 7.73 -2.20
N GLU A 74 -20.66 7.93 -2.54
CA GLU A 74 -21.71 8.22 -1.56
C GLU A 74 -21.92 7.06 -0.59
N ARG A 75 -21.98 5.83 -1.09
CA ARG A 75 -22.07 4.65 -0.23
C ARG A 75 -20.87 4.51 0.71
N ARG A 76 -19.65 4.76 0.21
CA ARG A 76 -18.44 4.75 1.04
C ARG A 76 -18.52 5.78 2.17
N ARG A 77 -19.02 7.00 1.89
CA ARG A 77 -19.23 8.03 2.93
C ARG A 77 -20.25 7.62 3.98
N GLN A 78 -21.33 6.96 3.58
CA GLN A 78 -22.37 6.48 4.50
C GLN A 78 -21.86 5.39 5.45
N LEU A 79 -20.98 4.51 4.96
CA LEU A 79 -20.34 3.47 5.76
C LEU A 79 -19.20 4.03 6.64
N GLY A 80 -18.49 5.03 6.14
CA GLY A 80 -17.20 5.48 6.68
C GLY A 80 -16.04 4.65 6.14
N GLN A 81 -14.86 5.26 6.07
CA GLN A 81 -13.69 4.64 5.45
C GLN A 81 -13.20 3.39 6.19
N ALA A 82 -13.13 3.42 7.52
CA ALA A 82 -12.66 2.28 8.31
C ALA A 82 -13.53 1.03 8.11
N GLU A 83 -14.86 1.17 8.14
CA GLU A 83 -15.78 0.05 7.90
C GLU A 83 -15.70 -0.42 6.44
N THR A 84 -15.56 0.50 5.49
CA THR A 84 -15.36 0.14 4.09
C THR A 84 -14.07 -0.67 3.90
N CYS A 85 -12.96 -0.27 4.51
CA CYS A 85 -11.71 -1.04 4.49
C CYS A 85 -11.91 -2.44 5.09
N ARG A 86 -12.58 -2.54 6.24
CA ARG A 86 -12.87 -3.83 6.89
C ARG A 86 -13.65 -4.78 5.98
N LEU A 87 -14.73 -4.29 5.36
CA LEU A 87 -15.57 -5.09 4.46
C LEU A 87 -14.79 -5.58 3.23
N LEU A 88 -14.01 -4.70 2.61
CA LEU A 88 -13.24 -5.04 1.40
C LEU A 88 -12.07 -5.98 1.71
N LEU A 89 -11.29 -5.72 2.77
CA LEU A 89 -10.17 -6.57 3.17
C LEU A 89 -10.63 -7.97 3.58
N ALA A 90 -11.74 -8.08 4.32
CA ALA A 90 -12.29 -9.38 4.71
C ALA A 90 -12.73 -10.23 3.50
N ALA A 91 -13.14 -9.59 2.40
CA ALA A 91 -13.55 -10.27 1.18
C ALA A 91 -12.38 -10.78 0.32
N CYS A 92 -11.13 -10.38 0.61
CA CYS A 92 -9.96 -10.75 -0.19
C CYS A 92 -9.49 -12.21 -0.01
N GLY A 93 -9.98 -12.94 1.01
CA GLY A 93 -9.54 -14.32 1.27
C GLY A 93 -8.07 -14.43 1.68
N LEU A 94 -7.57 -13.39 2.37
CA LEU A 94 -6.20 -13.32 2.85
C LEU A 94 -6.01 -14.19 4.10
N GLU A 95 -4.79 -14.68 4.30
CA GLU A 95 -4.32 -15.28 5.56
C GLU A 95 -3.20 -14.46 6.21
N ARG A 96 -2.45 -13.68 5.40
CA ARG A 96 -1.37 -12.83 5.90
C ARG A 96 -1.05 -11.69 4.94
N LEU A 97 -0.60 -10.58 5.52
CA LEU A 97 -0.12 -9.38 4.82
C LEU A 97 1.35 -9.11 5.16
N LEU A 98 2.20 -8.83 4.16
CA LEU A 98 3.57 -8.35 4.36
C LEU A 98 3.67 -6.89 3.87
N VAL A 99 3.81 -5.97 4.81
CA VAL A 99 3.54 -4.54 4.63
C VAL A 99 4.84 -3.77 4.49
N ASP A 100 5.08 -3.17 3.33
CA ASP A 100 6.15 -2.19 3.15
C ASP A 100 5.74 -0.86 3.82
N THR A 101 6.34 -0.58 4.96
CA THR A 101 6.09 0.60 5.81
C THR A 101 6.81 1.85 5.32
N GLY A 102 7.56 1.76 4.21
CA GLY A 102 8.41 2.83 3.71
C GLY A 102 7.71 3.96 2.95
N ILE A 103 6.38 3.98 2.88
CA ILE A 103 5.61 5.10 2.31
C ILE A 103 5.24 6.08 3.45
N ALA A 104 6.21 6.91 3.82
CA ALA A 104 6.02 7.92 4.86
C ALA A 104 5.05 9.05 4.43
N GLY A 105 4.29 9.60 5.40
CA GLY A 105 3.50 10.82 5.21
C GLY A 105 2.18 10.65 4.46
N ALA A 106 1.80 9.42 4.10
CA ALA A 106 0.60 9.15 3.33
C ALA A 106 -0.66 8.82 4.17
N GLY A 107 -0.58 8.91 5.50
CA GLY A 107 -1.71 8.61 6.39
C GLY A 107 -2.17 7.15 6.31
N LEU A 108 -1.24 6.25 6.00
CA LEU A 108 -1.48 4.82 5.91
C LEU A 108 -1.43 4.20 7.31
N THR A 109 -2.24 3.17 7.51
CA THR A 109 -2.19 2.32 8.70
C THR A 109 -0.83 1.67 8.86
N ASP A 110 -0.39 1.49 10.09
CA ASP A 110 0.74 0.59 10.40
C ASP A 110 0.31 -0.90 10.27
N PRO A 111 1.24 -1.87 10.41
CA PRO A 111 0.90 -3.29 10.34
C PRO A 111 -0.15 -3.74 11.38
N ASP A 112 -0.10 -3.23 12.61
CA ASP A 112 -1.03 -3.64 13.66
C ASP A 112 -2.46 -3.13 13.38
N GLU A 113 -2.57 -1.88 12.95
CA GLU A 113 -3.82 -1.26 12.51
C GLU A 113 -4.39 -1.98 11.27
N LEU A 114 -3.55 -2.31 10.29
CA LEU A 114 -3.98 -3.04 9.09
C LEU A 114 -4.44 -4.46 9.44
N ALA A 115 -3.73 -5.14 10.34
CA ALA A 115 -4.11 -6.47 10.81
C ALA A 115 -5.49 -6.45 11.50
N ALA A 116 -5.76 -5.43 12.30
CA ALA A 116 -7.06 -5.24 12.95
C ALA A 116 -8.18 -5.03 11.92
N LEU A 117 -7.95 -4.25 10.86
CA LEU A 117 -8.93 -4.03 9.79
C LEU A 117 -9.16 -5.29 8.94
N ALA A 118 -8.09 -6.01 8.59
CA ALA A 118 -8.16 -7.18 7.73
C ALA A 118 -8.62 -8.45 8.45
N GLY A 119 -8.52 -8.50 9.78
CA GLY A 119 -8.81 -9.69 10.57
C GLY A 119 -7.77 -10.81 10.41
N VAL A 120 -6.59 -10.49 9.89
CA VAL A 120 -5.48 -11.44 9.66
C VAL A 120 -4.15 -10.81 10.05
N PRO A 121 -3.12 -11.62 10.39
CA PRO A 121 -1.81 -11.08 10.74
C PRO A 121 -1.18 -10.25 9.61
N ALA A 122 -0.58 -9.12 9.99
CA ALA A 122 0.27 -8.32 9.13
C ALA A 122 1.66 -8.17 9.74
N GLN A 123 2.70 -8.14 8.90
CA GLN A 123 4.10 -8.05 9.35
C GLN A 123 4.89 -7.10 8.46
N GLU A 124 5.88 -6.44 9.05
CA GLU A 124 6.67 -5.41 8.37
C GLU A 124 7.66 -5.97 7.33
N VAL A 125 7.75 -5.27 6.20
CA VAL A 125 8.85 -5.33 5.24
C VAL A 125 9.58 -4.00 5.27
N VAL A 126 10.84 -3.99 5.69
CA VAL A 126 11.62 -2.75 5.86
C VAL A 126 12.08 -2.22 4.51
N ARG A 127 11.76 -0.96 4.21
CA ARG A 127 12.28 -0.26 3.02
C ARG A 127 13.69 0.26 3.28
N ILE A 128 14.67 -0.29 2.58
CA ILE A 128 16.09 0.00 2.83
C ILE A 128 16.44 1.46 2.54
N GLU A 129 15.78 2.11 1.57
CA GLU A 129 16.04 3.50 1.24
C GLU A 129 15.54 4.46 2.33
N LEU A 130 14.48 4.12 3.06
CA LEU A 130 14.01 4.95 4.17
C LEU A 130 15.05 4.95 5.30
N VAL A 131 15.58 3.78 5.64
CA VAL A 131 16.67 3.63 6.62
C VAL A 131 17.92 4.39 6.18
N ALA A 132 18.29 4.28 4.90
CA ALA A 132 19.40 5.04 4.32
C ALA A 132 19.22 6.56 4.44
N GLU A 133 18.02 7.06 4.16
CA GLU A 133 17.66 8.48 4.28
C GLU A 133 17.70 8.97 5.72
N GLU A 134 17.28 8.15 6.69
CA GLU A 134 17.36 8.47 8.12
C GLU A 134 18.80 8.56 8.60
N VAL A 135 19.66 7.63 8.19
CA VAL A 135 21.10 7.66 8.51
C VAL A 135 21.78 8.89 7.92
N ALA A 136 21.46 9.23 6.67
CA ALA A 136 21.98 10.45 6.04
C ALA A 136 21.50 11.71 6.79
N ARG A 137 20.21 11.76 7.17
CA ARG A 137 19.63 12.89 7.94
C ARG A 137 20.22 13.02 9.33
N ALA A 138 20.65 11.91 9.94
CA ALA A 138 21.35 11.90 11.22
C ALA A 138 22.80 12.41 11.13
N GLY A 139 23.30 12.72 9.93
CA GLY A 139 24.59 13.39 9.72
C GLY A 139 25.78 12.45 9.51
N ALA A 140 25.54 11.19 9.12
CA ALA A 140 26.63 10.30 8.72
C ALA A 140 27.38 10.87 7.51
N ASP A 141 28.71 10.95 7.60
CA ASP A 141 29.55 11.30 6.45
C ASP A 141 29.71 10.11 5.50
N ALA A 142 30.28 10.35 4.32
CA ALA A 142 30.42 9.32 3.30
C ALA A 142 31.24 8.11 3.75
N ALA A 143 32.22 8.30 4.64
CA ALA A 143 33.08 7.23 5.12
C ALA A 143 32.38 6.37 6.19
N GLY A 144 31.59 7.00 7.07
CA GLY A 144 30.83 6.34 8.13
C GLY A 144 29.50 5.74 7.67
N PHE A 145 28.95 6.23 6.55
CA PHE A 145 27.63 5.82 6.07
C PHE A 145 27.44 4.30 5.95
N PRO A 146 28.35 3.51 5.34
CA PRO A 146 28.12 2.07 5.19
C PRO A 146 27.95 1.34 6.53
N HIS A 147 28.73 1.70 7.54
CA HIS A 147 28.65 1.09 8.86
C HIS A 147 27.40 1.53 9.63
N ALA A 148 27.09 2.84 9.59
CA ALA A 148 25.89 3.40 10.20
C ALA A 148 24.61 2.81 9.57
N PHE A 149 24.59 2.68 8.25
CA PHE A 149 23.48 2.07 7.51
C PHE A 149 23.29 0.60 7.85
N ALA A 150 24.36 -0.21 7.87
CA ALA A 150 24.27 -1.62 8.26
C ALA A 150 23.70 -1.76 9.68
N THR A 151 24.21 -0.98 10.63
CA THR A 151 23.74 -0.97 12.02
C THR A 151 22.26 -0.57 12.12
N ALA A 152 21.85 0.48 11.41
CA ALA A 152 20.46 0.96 11.42
C ALA A 152 19.51 -0.05 10.75
N LEU A 153 19.94 -0.71 9.68
CA LEU A 153 19.14 -1.72 8.99
C LEU A 153 18.94 -2.98 9.84
N GLU A 154 19.98 -3.44 10.53
CA GLU A 154 19.87 -4.53 11.50
C GLU A 154 18.90 -4.16 12.64
N ALA A 155 19.02 -2.95 13.18
CA ALA A 155 18.13 -2.45 14.23
C ALA A 155 16.68 -2.32 13.76
N ALA A 156 16.44 -1.89 12.53
CA ALA A 156 15.11 -1.78 11.93
C ALA A 156 14.48 -3.15 11.65
N ALA A 157 15.29 -4.17 11.30
CA ALA A 157 14.79 -5.51 11.04
C ALA A 157 14.53 -6.33 12.32
N ALA A 158 15.27 -6.05 13.41
CA ALA A 158 15.23 -6.80 14.67
C ALA A 158 13.83 -6.97 15.32
N PRO A 159 12.88 -6.02 15.25
CA PRO A 159 11.56 -6.14 15.86
C PRO A 159 10.64 -7.21 15.24
N GLY A 160 11.11 -7.95 14.23
CA GLY A 160 10.34 -9.03 13.60
C GLY A 160 9.94 -8.76 12.16
N ALA A 161 10.65 -7.86 11.47
CA ALA A 161 10.48 -7.67 10.03
C ALA A 161 10.72 -8.99 9.29
N VAL A 162 9.87 -9.27 8.30
CA VAL A 162 9.88 -10.54 7.54
C VAL A 162 10.54 -10.42 6.17
N GLY A 163 10.96 -9.21 5.80
CA GLY A 163 11.64 -8.96 4.54
C GLY A 163 12.22 -7.56 4.44
N LEU A 164 12.97 -7.36 3.38
CA LEU A 164 13.49 -6.06 2.96
C LEU A 164 12.93 -5.70 1.58
N LYS A 165 12.76 -4.41 1.33
CA LYS A 165 12.33 -3.86 0.05
C LYS A 165 13.30 -2.79 -0.42
N THR A 166 13.63 -2.81 -1.71
CA THR A 166 14.30 -1.71 -2.40
C THR A 166 13.36 -1.01 -3.38
N ILE A 167 13.50 0.30 -3.48
CA ILE A 167 12.89 1.15 -4.50
C ILE A 167 13.93 1.69 -5.50
N ALA A 168 15.09 1.04 -5.64
CA ALA A 168 16.17 1.45 -6.55
C ALA A 168 15.68 1.73 -7.97
N ALA A 169 14.74 0.92 -8.48
CA ALA A 169 14.11 1.12 -9.80
C ALA A 169 13.51 2.53 -9.96
N TYR A 170 12.87 3.06 -8.91
CA TYR A 170 12.24 4.39 -8.91
C TYR A 170 13.23 5.55 -8.74
N ARG A 171 14.47 5.26 -8.33
CA ARG A 171 15.50 6.28 -8.04
C ARG A 171 16.56 6.35 -9.14
N HIS A 172 17.10 5.19 -9.52
CA HIS A 172 18.27 5.09 -10.42
C HIS A 172 18.10 4.03 -11.51
N GLY A 173 16.96 3.31 -11.55
CA GLY A 173 16.78 2.14 -12.41
C GLY A 173 17.44 0.88 -11.83
N LEU A 174 17.38 -0.22 -12.57
CA LEU A 174 17.86 -1.55 -12.13
C LEU A 174 19.18 -1.98 -12.79
N ALA A 175 19.86 -1.10 -13.51
CA ALA A 175 21.18 -1.36 -14.09
C ALA A 175 22.28 -1.26 -13.01
N LEU A 176 22.16 -2.04 -11.95
CA LEU A 176 23.10 -2.06 -10.83
C LEU A 176 24.35 -2.84 -11.20
N ALA A 177 25.54 -2.32 -10.85
CA ALA A 177 26.77 -3.05 -10.99
C ALA A 177 26.72 -4.30 -10.08
N PRO A 178 27.05 -5.50 -10.58
CA PRO A 178 26.98 -6.73 -9.78
C PRO A 178 28.14 -6.86 -8.79
N ALA A 179 29.16 -6.00 -8.89
CA ALA A 179 30.29 -5.98 -7.98
C ALA A 179 29.99 -5.11 -6.75
N PRO A 180 30.46 -5.50 -5.55
CA PRO A 180 30.44 -4.63 -4.38
C PRO A 180 31.16 -3.30 -4.67
N PRO A 181 30.71 -2.17 -4.08
CA PRO A 181 31.40 -0.89 -4.15
C PRO A 181 32.77 -0.90 -3.47
#